data_AF-A0A091TC53-F1
#
_entry.id   AF-A0A091TC53-F1
#
_cell.length_a   1.000
_cell.length_b   1.000
_cell.length_c   1.000
_cell.angle_alpha   90.00
_cell.angle_beta   90.00
_cell.angle_gamma   90.00
#
_symmetry.space_group_name_H-M   'P 1'
#
loop_
_entity.id
_entity.type
_entity.pdbx_description
1 polymer ?
#
loop_
_entity_poly.entity_id
_entity_poly.type
_entity_poly.pdbx_seq_one_letter_code
_entity_poly.pdbx_strand_id
1 'polypeptide(L)'
;EGGGNMASSGTSDLEGLYGGGAGGLALLDAAPSAPSCPHGPALLFVKNSQGKEEGRRFYACSACRDRKDCNFFQWEDEKVSKARLAAREEYNRNRQPSFTHRQNMERYKNFVLLPLSKRRFCQECQQLLLPAEWEKHLDHQFLCGISTAQLKSPSQLLYPLENKKTNAQYLFADRSCQFLLDLITDLGFRRVLSVGTPRLHEMIQSKASQEEDFRVRSLLLDIDFRYSQFYTEDEFCHYNMFNHYFFGGEAARETCRRFLYQDNGERVIMVTDPPFGGLVEALASSFKKLMAMWKETEKEGHNNQEMPMFWIFPYFFESRIIEFFPSFNMMDYQVDYDNHALYKHGKTGRRQSPVRIFTNITPSMIVLPVEEGYRFCTICQRYVSSGNQHCEICNSCTSKDGRRWKHCVLCKKCVKPSWFHCNSCNCCALLNHTCEKTDAGCFVCGKAGHKRSTCPSLS
;
A
#
# COMPACT_ATOMS: atom_id res chain seq x y z
N GLU A 1 38.61 -29.75 -4.27
CA GLU A 1 38.56 -28.77 -5.37
C GLU A 1 37.29 -29.00 -6.18
N GLY A 2 36.60 -27.95 -6.60
CA GLY A 2 35.37 -28.04 -7.39
C GLY A 2 34.17 -27.28 -6.82
N GLY A 3 34.30 -25.96 -6.65
CA GLY A 3 33.19 -25.06 -6.35
C GLY A 3 32.52 -24.57 -7.65
N GLY A 4 31.26 -24.94 -7.87
CA GLY A 4 30.45 -24.49 -9.00
C GLY A 4 29.67 -23.22 -8.68
N ASN A 5 29.95 -22.15 -9.44
CA ASN A 5 29.24 -20.87 -9.43
C ASN A 5 27.79 -21.02 -9.95
N MET A 6 26.78 -20.80 -9.10
CA MET A 6 25.44 -20.41 -9.53
C MET A 6 25.28 -18.90 -9.35
N ALA A 7 25.41 -18.15 -10.44
CA ALA A 7 25.21 -16.70 -10.48
C ALA A 7 24.06 -16.32 -11.41
N SER A 8 23.06 -15.68 -10.80
CA SER A 8 22.29 -14.55 -11.35
C SER A 8 21.59 -14.70 -12.70
N SER A 9 20.39 -15.30 -12.68
CA SER A 9 19.27 -14.97 -13.56
C SER A 9 18.07 -14.63 -12.68
N GLY A 10 17.48 -13.44 -12.81
CA GLY A 10 16.33 -13.07 -11.96
C GLY A 10 16.13 -11.57 -11.72
N THR A 11 16.29 -10.75 -12.76
CA THR A 11 15.85 -9.33 -12.74
C THR A 11 15.07 -8.89 -13.97
N SER A 12 14.87 -9.77 -14.96
CA SER A 12 14.04 -9.51 -16.16
C SER A 12 12.55 -9.76 -15.94
N ASP A 13 12.17 -10.54 -14.92
CA ASP A 13 10.80 -11.11 -14.85
C ASP A 13 9.79 -10.28 -14.06
N LEU A 14 10.16 -9.07 -13.61
CA LEU A 14 9.25 -8.17 -12.87
C LEU A 14 8.71 -7.01 -13.71
N GLU A 15 9.32 -6.69 -14.85
CA GLU A 15 8.74 -5.77 -15.85
C GLU A 15 7.86 -6.53 -16.86
N GLY A 16 8.07 -7.84 -17.04
CA GLY A 16 7.30 -8.71 -17.94
C GLY A 16 5.90 -9.13 -17.47
N LEU A 17 5.51 -8.80 -16.23
CA LEU A 17 4.16 -9.08 -15.70
C LEU A 17 3.13 -7.97 -16.01
N TYR A 18 3.54 -6.93 -16.75
CA TYR A 18 2.69 -5.83 -17.21
C TYR A 18 2.49 -5.80 -18.74
N GLY A 19 2.60 -6.95 -19.42
CA GLY A 19 2.39 -7.03 -20.86
C GLY A 19 1.84 -8.38 -21.30
N GLY A 20 0.57 -8.42 -21.67
CA GLY A 20 -0.08 -9.63 -22.17
C GLY A 20 -1.43 -9.35 -22.81
N GLY A 21 -1.47 -8.32 -23.66
CA GLY A 21 -2.64 -7.94 -24.46
C GLY A 21 -2.45 -6.55 -25.03
N ALA A 22 -2.28 -6.45 -26.34
CA ALA A 22 -2.12 -5.19 -27.06
C ALA A 22 -3.27 -4.22 -26.72
N GLY A 23 -2.97 -3.21 -25.91
CA GLY A 23 -3.87 -2.12 -25.56
C GLY A 23 -3.56 -1.50 -24.21
N GLY A 24 -3.06 -0.26 -24.19
CA GLY A 24 -2.80 0.49 -22.96
C GLY A 24 -4.09 0.74 -22.17
N LEU A 25 -4.04 0.51 -20.86
CA LEU A 25 -5.09 0.86 -19.90
C LEU A 25 -4.73 2.19 -19.23
N ALA A 26 -5.60 3.19 -19.32
CA ALA A 26 -5.48 4.45 -18.56
C ALA A 26 -6.66 4.60 -17.60
N LEU A 27 -6.40 5.02 -16.35
CA LEU A 27 -7.43 5.36 -15.37
C LEU A 27 -7.93 6.79 -15.63
N LEU A 28 -9.25 6.97 -15.64
CA LEU A 28 -9.91 8.28 -15.61
C LEU A 28 -10.60 8.39 -14.24
N ASP A 29 -10.62 9.58 -13.64
CA ASP A 29 -11.13 9.83 -12.28
C ASP A 29 -12.47 9.16 -11.96
N ALA A 30 -12.74 8.93 -10.66
CA ALA A 30 -14.00 8.34 -10.19
C ALA A 30 -15.21 9.20 -10.61
N ALA A 31 -16.00 8.72 -11.56
CA ALA A 31 -17.22 9.38 -12.01
C ALA A 31 -18.32 9.29 -10.92
N PRO A 32 -19.10 10.36 -10.66
CA PRO A 32 -20.21 10.34 -9.68
C PRO A 32 -21.28 9.27 -9.94
N SER A 33 -21.38 8.79 -11.17
CA SER A 33 -22.32 7.75 -11.63
C SER A 33 -21.66 6.38 -11.82
N ALA A 34 -20.44 6.17 -11.30
CA ALA A 34 -19.73 4.92 -11.47
C ALA A 34 -20.54 3.74 -10.87
N PRO A 35 -20.75 2.66 -11.64
CA PRO A 35 -21.45 1.49 -11.13
C PRO A 35 -20.65 0.82 -10.01
N SER A 36 -21.34 0.25 -9.04
CA SER A 36 -20.71 -0.40 -7.90
C SER A 36 -20.55 -1.91 -8.08
N CYS A 37 -19.45 -2.43 -7.55
CA CYS A 37 -19.20 -3.84 -7.33
C CYS A 37 -19.26 -4.15 -5.81
N PRO A 38 -19.01 -5.40 -5.37
CA PRO A 38 -18.99 -5.72 -3.93
C PRO A 38 -17.97 -4.92 -3.12
N HIS A 39 -16.99 -4.28 -3.78
CA HIS A 39 -15.89 -3.51 -3.16
C HIS A 39 -16.09 -1.98 -3.28
N GLY A 40 -17.31 -1.53 -3.53
CA GLY A 40 -17.66 -0.12 -3.74
C GLY A 40 -17.65 0.31 -5.21
N PRO A 41 -17.60 1.63 -5.49
CA PRO A 41 -17.61 2.17 -6.84
C PRO A 41 -16.46 1.63 -7.70
N ALA A 42 -16.76 1.23 -8.93
CA ALA A 42 -15.78 0.78 -9.91
C ALA A 42 -14.91 1.94 -10.40
N LEU A 43 -13.72 1.61 -10.91
CA LEU A 43 -12.83 2.58 -11.57
C LEU A 43 -13.07 2.58 -13.08
N LEU A 44 -12.95 3.75 -13.70
CA LEU A 44 -13.11 3.95 -15.14
C LEU A 44 -11.76 3.79 -15.85
N PHE A 45 -11.71 2.88 -16.82
CA PHE A 45 -10.53 2.57 -17.60
C PHE A 45 -10.77 2.85 -19.07
N VAL A 46 -9.72 3.20 -19.81
CA VAL A 46 -9.74 3.26 -21.28
C VAL A 46 -8.97 2.07 -21.84
N LYS A 47 -9.56 1.31 -22.77
CA LYS A 47 -8.85 0.30 -23.55
C LYS A 47 -8.49 0.88 -24.91
N ASN A 48 -7.20 1.09 -25.14
CA ASN A 48 -6.70 1.50 -26.46
C ASN A 48 -6.58 0.26 -27.36
N SER A 49 -7.14 0.27 -28.56
CA SER A 49 -6.93 -0.78 -29.57
C SER A 49 -5.97 -0.24 -30.62
N GLN A 50 -4.98 -1.04 -31.05
CA GLN A 50 -4.08 -0.64 -32.14
C GLN A 50 -4.90 -0.24 -33.38
N GLY A 51 -4.74 1.00 -33.85
CA GLY A 51 -5.38 1.52 -35.06
C GLY A 51 -6.69 2.31 -34.89
N LYS A 52 -7.19 2.56 -33.66
CA LYS A 52 -8.29 3.51 -33.41
C LYS A 52 -7.79 4.72 -32.64
N GLU A 53 -8.12 5.94 -33.10
CA GLU A 53 -7.71 7.19 -32.46
C GLU A 53 -8.35 7.40 -31.07
N GLU A 54 -9.54 6.83 -30.82
CA GLU A 54 -10.22 6.89 -29.52
C GLU A 54 -10.35 5.49 -28.89
N GLY A 55 -9.76 5.32 -27.70
CA GLY A 55 -9.93 4.12 -26.90
C GLY A 55 -11.34 4.00 -26.30
N ARG A 56 -11.85 2.78 -26.08
CA ARG A 56 -13.18 2.56 -25.51
C ARG A 56 -13.12 2.47 -23.99
N ARG A 57 -14.01 3.19 -23.31
CA ARG A 57 -14.05 3.32 -21.84
C ARG A 57 -14.90 2.23 -21.18
N PHE A 58 -14.45 1.70 -20.05
CA PHE A 58 -15.13 0.65 -19.29
C PHE A 58 -14.85 0.75 -17.79
N TYR A 59 -15.81 0.30 -16.97
CA TYR A 59 -15.68 0.18 -15.53
C TYR A 59 -15.21 -1.22 -15.12
N ALA A 60 -14.28 -1.29 -14.17
CA ALA A 60 -13.84 -2.54 -13.55
C ALA A 60 -13.59 -2.38 -12.05
N CYS A 61 -13.47 -3.50 -11.33
CA CYS A 61 -13.24 -3.51 -9.89
C CYS A 61 -11.99 -2.71 -9.50
N SER A 62 -12.11 -1.92 -8.43
CA SER A 62 -11.03 -1.09 -7.88
C SER A 62 -10.02 -1.90 -7.05
N ALA A 63 -10.50 -2.90 -6.31
CA ALA A 63 -9.71 -3.68 -5.36
C ALA A 63 -9.21 -5.03 -5.90
N CYS A 64 -9.93 -5.64 -6.85
CA CYS A 64 -9.56 -6.95 -7.39
C CYS A 64 -9.09 -6.83 -8.84
N ARG A 65 -7.90 -7.35 -9.12
CA ARG A 65 -7.30 -7.37 -10.47
C ARG A 65 -7.67 -8.62 -11.23
N ASP A 66 -7.90 -9.73 -10.51
CA ASP A 66 -8.36 -10.96 -11.12
C ASP A 66 -9.88 -10.92 -11.27
N ARG A 67 -10.35 -11.18 -12.49
CA ARG A 67 -11.79 -11.30 -12.77
C ARG A 67 -12.40 -12.53 -12.10
N LYS A 68 -11.58 -13.48 -11.63
CA LYS A 68 -12.07 -14.62 -10.83
C LYS A 68 -12.57 -14.19 -9.46
N ASP A 69 -11.92 -13.20 -8.84
CA ASP A 69 -12.25 -12.72 -7.49
C ASP A 69 -13.39 -11.69 -7.54
N CYS A 70 -13.33 -10.77 -8.53
CA CYS A 70 -14.44 -9.89 -8.86
C CYS A 70 -14.59 -9.77 -10.37
N ASN A 71 -15.63 -10.38 -10.93
CA ASN A 71 -15.87 -10.39 -12.38
C ASN A 71 -16.56 -9.12 -12.91
N PHE A 72 -16.59 -8.04 -12.11
CA PHE A 72 -17.29 -6.82 -12.47
C PHE A 72 -16.66 -6.17 -13.71
N PHE A 73 -17.48 -5.99 -14.74
CA PHE A 73 -17.12 -5.29 -15.98
C PHE A 73 -18.37 -4.66 -16.59
N GLN A 74 -18.25 -3.43 -17.08
CA GLN A 74 -19.32 -2.73 -17.80
C GLN A 74 -18.70 -1.70 -18.74
N TRP A 75 -19.13 -1.62 -20.00
CA TRP A 75 -18.70 -0.51 -20.86
C TRP A 75 -19.38 0.79 -20.44
N GLU A 76 -18.70 1.94 -20.55
CA GLU A 76 -19.28 3.23 -20.13
C GLU A 76 -20.56 3.58 -20.92
N ASP A 77 -20.59 3.22 -22.21
CA ASP A 77 -21.71 3.43 -23.13
C ASP A 77 -22.80 2.33 -23.05
N GLU A 78 -22.61 1.30 -22.21
CA GLU A 78 -23.55 0.19 -22.08
C GLU A 78 -24.81 0.59 -21.30
N LYS A 79 -25.96 0.55 -21.97
CA LYS A 79 -27.27 0.70 -21.30
C LYS A 79 -27.61 -0.56 -20.51
N VAL A 80 -27.67 -0.45 -19.19
CA VAL A 80 -28.01 -1.56 -18.30
C VAL A 80 -29.51 -1.58 -18.01
N SER A 81 -30.17 -2.71 -18.20
CA SER A 81 -31.59 -2.88 -17.88
C SER A 81 -31.84 -2.85 -16.37
N LYS A 82 -33.06 -2.46 -15.95
CA LYS A 82 -33.46 -2.48 -14.53
C LYS A 82 -33.27 -3.85 -13.87
N ALA A 83 -33.59 -4.94 -14.59
CA ALA A 83 -33.40 -6.30 -14.10
C ALA A 83 -31.93 -6.63 -13.83
N ARG A 84 -31.01 -6.20 -14.71
CA ARG A 84 -29.57 -6.45 -14.52
C ARG A 84 -28.97 -5.58 -13.41
N LEU A 85 -29.50 -4.37 -13.19
CA LEU A 85 -29.15 -3.54 -12.03
C LEU A 85 -29.58 -4.21 -10.72
N ALA A 86 -30.83 -4.67 -10.63
CA ALA A 86 -31.35 -5.36 -9.44
C ALA A 86 -30.55 -6.64 -9.12
N ALA A 87 -30.26 -7.48 -10.13
CA ALA A 87 -29.45 -8.68 -9.97
C ALA A 87 -28.01 -8.36 -9.48
N ARG A 88 -27.44 -7.24 -9.94
CA ARG A 88 -26.13 -6.78 -9.48
C ARG A 88 -26.16 -6.32 -8.03
N GLU A 89 -27.18 -5.54 -7.64
CA GLU A 89 -27.32 -5.09 -6.25
C GLU A 89 -27.48 -6.28 -5.30
N GLU A 90 -28.25 -7.28 -5.69
CA GLU A 90 -28.39 -8.53 -4.93
C GLU A 90 -27.05 -9.30 -4.83
N TYR A 91 -26.34 -9.45 -5.95
CA TYR A 91 -25.01 -10.05 -5.97
C TYR A 91 -24.02 -9.32 -5.06
N ASN A 92 -24.07 -7.97 -5.05
CA ASN A 92 -23.22 -7.13 -4.21
C ASN A 92 -23.56 -7.29 -2.73
N ARG A 93 -24.85 -7.34 -2.38
CA ARG A 93 -25.33 -7.58 -1.00
C ARG A 93 -24.89 -8.95 -0.48
N ASN A 94 -25.00 -10.00 -1.30
CA ASN A 94 -24.64 -11.37 -0.91
C ASN A 94 -23.13 -11.59 -0.70
N ARG A 95 -22.29 -10.63 -1.13
CA ARG A 95 -20.83 -10.64 -0.89
C ARG A 95 -20.38 -9.71 0.24
N GLN A 96 -21.31 -8.99 0.86
CA GLN A 96 -20.98 -8.25 2.06
C GLN A 96 -20.71 -9.23 3.23
N PRO A 97 -19.89 -8.83 4.21
CA PRO A 97 -19.65 -9.65 5.39
C PRO A 97 -20.94 -10.08 6.10
N SER A 98 -20.98 -11.31 6.61
CA SER A 98 -22.16 -11.87 7.29
C SER A 98 -22.52 -11.14 8.59
N PHE A 99 -21.55 -10.49 9.22
CA PHE A 99 -21.73 -9.67 10.41
C PHE A 99 -21.43 -8.21 10.09
N THR A 100 -22.21 -7.30 10.64
CA THR A 100 -21.89 -5.87 10.70
C THR A 100 -20.77 -5.61 11.72
N HIS A 101 -20.08 -4.47 11.62
CA HIS A 101 -19.03 -4.12 12.59
C HIS A 101 -19.58 -4.03 14.02
N ARG A 102 -20.75 -3.41 14.21
CA ARG A 102 -21.44 -3.37 15.51
C ARG A 102 -21.72 -4.75 16.08
N GLN A 103 -22.19 -5.70 15.26
CA GLN A 103 -22.38 -7.09 15.71
C GLN A 103 -21.06 -7.74 16.11
N ASN A 104 -20.00 -7.53 15.33
CA ASN A 104 -18.65 -8.01 15.65
C ASN A 104 -18.13 -7.43 16.98
N MET A 105 -18.41 -6.17 17.29
CA MET A 105 -18.08 -5.55 18.58
C MET A 105 -18.88 -6.17 19.74
N GLU A 106 -20.19 -6.38 19.57
CA GLU A 106 -21.04 -7.04 20.58
C GLU A 106 -20.54 -8.47 20.86
N ARG A 107 -20.17 -9.20 19.80
CA ARG A 107 -19.55 -10.52 19.90
C ARG A 107 -18.22 -10.48 20.63
N TYR A 108 -17.35 -9.53 20.30
CA TYR A 108 -16.04 -9.36 20.96
C TYR A 108 -16.20 -9.12 22.46
N LYS A 109 -17.13 -8.24 22.87
CA LYS A 109 -17.43 -7.97 24.28
C LYS A 109 -17.87 -9.24 25.02
N ASN A 110 -18.74 -10.05 24.41
CA ASN A 110 -19.14 -11.33 24.99
C ASN A 110 -17.99 -12.34 25.03
N PHE A 111 -17.14 -12.36 23.99
CA PHE A 111 -16.02 -13.27 23.87
C PHE A 111 -14.95 -13.04 24.95
N VAL A 112 -14.59 -11.78 25.23
CA VAL A 112 -13.58 -11.46 26.26
C VAL A 112 -14.04 -11.78 27.68
N LEU A 113 -15.36 -11.84 27.93
CA LEU A 113 -15.92 -12.26 29.22
C LEU A 113 -15.87 -13.78 29.43
N LEU A 114 -15.65 -14.57 28.37
CA LEU A 114 -15.55 -16.02 28.49
C LEU A 114 -14.28 -16.42 29.27
N PRO A 115 -14.35 -17.52 30.05
CA PRO A 115 -13.16 -18.17 30.57
C PRO A 115 -12.20 -18.54 29.44
N LEU A 116 -10.89 -18.50 29.71
CA LEU A 116 -9.85 -18.77 28.70
C LEU A 116 -10.09 -20.11 27.97
N SER A 117 -10.50 -21.16 28.69
CA SER A 117 -10.81 -22.48 28.13
C SER A 117 -11.99 -22.50 27.14
N LYS A 118 -12.84 -21.47 27.15
CA LYS A 118 -13.98 -21.31 26.24
C LYS A 118 -13.72 -20.30 25.13
N ARG A 119 -12.56 -19.66 25.07
CA ARG A 119 -12.18 -18.75 23.99
C ARG A 119 -11.63 -19.56 22.82
N ARG A 120 -12.41 -19.68 21.75
CA ARG A 120 -12.06 -20.43 20.54
C ARG A 120 -12.01 -19.52 19.32
N PHE A 121 -11.04 -19.74 18.44
CA PHE A 121 -10.94 -19.08 17.15
C PHE A 121 -10.92 -20.14 16.05
N CYS A 122 -11.84 -20.07 15.09
CA CYS A 122 -11.90 -20.99 13.96
C CYS A 122 -10.91 -20.55 12.88
N GLN A 123 -9.96 -21.41 12.53
CA GLN A 123 -8.92 -21.10 11.55
C GLN A 123 -9.44 -21.17 10.11
N GLU A 124 -10.48 -21.95 9.85
CA GLU A 124 -11.07 -22.04 8.49
C GLU A 124 -11.99 -20.85 8.22
N CYS A 125 -12.87 -20.51 9.16
CA CYS A 125 -13.77 -19.37 9.02
C CYS A 125 -13.11 -18.03 9.35
N GLN A 126 -11.93 -18.04 9.99
CA GLN A 126 -11.21 -16.85 10.45
C GLN A 126 -12.05 -15.99 11.41
N GLN A 127 -12.72 -16.65 12.37
CA GLN A 127 -13.73 -16.06 13.23
C GLN A 127 -13.53 -16.43 14.71
N LEU A 128 -13.70 -15.46 15.59
CA LEU A 128 -13.92 -15.67 17.03
C LEU A 128 -15.27 -16.35 17.24
N LEU A 129 -15.28 -17.47 17.97
CA LEU A 129 -16.46 -18.28 18.20
C LEU A 129 -17.02 -18.10 19.60
N LEU A 130 -18.31 -17.77 19.68
CA LEU A 130 -19.08 -17.86 20.91
C LEU A 130 -19.54 -19.32 21.15
N PRO A 131 -19.82 -19.74 22.40
CA PRO A 131 -20.22 -21.12 22.72
C PRO A 131 -21.41 -21.65 21.91
N ALA A 132 -22.39 -20.80 21.59
CA ALA A 132 -23.57 -21.17 20.81
C ALA A 132 -23.27 -21.52 19.33
N GLU A 133 -22.04 -21.26 18.86
CA GLU A 133 -21.66 -21.44 17.46
C GLU A 133 -20.81 -22.68 17.25
N TRP A 134 -20.35 -23.32 18.33
CA TRP A 134 -19.40 -24.42 18.24
C TRP A 134 -19.91 -25.60 17.42
N GLU A 135 -21.22 -25.89 17.49
CA GLU A 135 -21.85 -26.98 16.74
C GLU A 135 -21.67 -26.83 15.21
N LYS A 136 -21.68 -25.59 14.70
CA LYS A 136 -21.52 -25.32 13.27
C LYS A 136 -20.07 -25.41 12.79
N HIS A 137 -19.12 -25.55 13.71
CA HIS A 137 -17.67 -25.56 13.45
C HIS A 137 -16.99 -26.82 14.01
N LEU A 138 -17.76 -27.89 14.29
CA LEU A 138 -17.22 -29.14 14.87
C LEU A 138 -16.15 -29.79 13.99
N ASP A 139 -16.34 -29.73 12.67
CA ASP A 139 -15.42 -30.31 11.69
C ASP A 139 -14.29 -29.37 11.28
N HIS A 140 -14.24 -28.14 11.83
CA HIS A 140 -13.22 -27.15 11.50
C HIS A 140 -12.03 -27.19 12.46
N GLN A 141 -10.88 -26.73 11.99
CA GLN A 141 -9.71 -26.46 12.83
C GLN A 141 -9.91 -25.21 13.69
N PHE A 142 -9.55 -25.31 14.97
CA PHE A 142 -9.65 -24.20 15.91
C PHE A 142 -8.44 -24.06 16.83
N LEU A 143 -8.14 -22.81 17.17
CA LEU A 143 -7.24 -22.44 18.26
C LEU A 143 -8.06 -22.27 19.54
N CYS A 144 -7.60 -22.87 20.63
CA CYS A 144 -8.21 -22.77 21.96
C CYS A 144 -7.37 -21.90 22.88
N GLY A 145 -7.99 -21.34 23.92
CA GLY A 145 -7.24 -20.61 24.95
C GLY A 145 -6.76 -19.25 24.48
N ILE A 146 -7.55 -18.55 23.64
CA ILE A 146 -7.15 -17.26 23.07
C ILE A 146 -6.99 -16.21 24.18
N SER A 147 -5.75 -15.83 24.45
CA SER A 147 -5.40 -14.83 25.45
C SER A 147 -5.80 -13.42 25.01
N THR A 148 -5.94 -12.50 25.96
CA THR A 148 -6.18 -11.08 25.66
C THR A 148 -5.02 -10.46 24.88
N ALA A 149 -3.78 -10.94 25.08
CA ALA A 149 -2.62 -10.51 24.31
C ALA A 149 -2.76 -10.90 22.82
N GLN A 150 -3.20 -12.13 22.53
CA GLN A 150 -3.44 -12.57 21.15
C GLN A 150 -4.57 -11.79 20.47
N LEU A 151 -5.61 -11.40 21.20
CA LEU A 151 -6.69 -10.56 20.67
C LEU A 151 -6.21 -9.16 20.27
N LYS A 152 -5.12 -8.67 20.88
CA LYS A 152 -4.46 -7.39 20.55
C LYS A 152 -3.42 -7.52 19.43
N SER A 153 -3.18 -8.74 18.93
CA SER A 153 -2.33 -8.99 17.76
C SER A 153 -3.07 -9.87 16.74
N PRO A 154 -4.19 -9.40 16.15
CA PRO A 154 -5.01 -10.23 15.27
C PRO A 154 -4.26 -10.83 14.09
N SER A 155 -3.23 -10.18 13.56
CA SER A 155 -2.40 -10.72 12.48
C SER A 155 -1.54 -11.94 12.87
N GLN A 156 -1.54 -12.36 14.14
CA GLN A 156 -1.00 -13.64 14.62
C GLN A 156 -2.07 -14.74 14.66
N LEU A 157 -3.36 -14.37 14.65
CA LEU A 157 -4.51 -15.29 14.60
C LEU A 157 -5.03 -15.47 13.17
N LEU A 158 -5.15 -14.35 12.45
CA LEU A 158 -5.57 -14.30 11.07
C LEU A 158 -4.41 -14.72 10.16
N TYR A 159 -4.64 -15.67 9.26
CA TYR A 159 -3.66 -15.92 8.22
C TYR A 159 -3.65 -14.75 7.22
N PRO A 160 -2.48 -14.36 6.69
CA PRO A 160 -2.38 -13.28 5.73
C PRO A 160 -3.05 -13.63 4.39
N LEU A 161 -3.78 -12.68 3.81
CA LEU A 161 -4.38 -12.84 2.47
C LEU A 161 -3.34 -12.48 1.39
N GLU A 162 -2.44 -13.41 1.12
CA GLU A 162 -1.23 -13.19 0.29
C GLU A 162 -1.49 -13.11 -1.22
N ASN A 163 -2.72 -13.33 -1.69
CA ASN A 163 -3.03 -13.27 -3.12
C ASN A 163 -2.72 -11.86 -3.67
N LYS A 164 -1.66 -11.79 -4.49
CA LYS A 164 -1.11 -10.56 -5.06
C LYS A 164 -2.10 -9.77 -5.92
N LYS A 165 -3.18 -10.43 -6.38
CA LYS A 165 -4.17 -9.85 -7.28
C LYS A 165 -5.39 -9.26 -6.55
N THR A 166 -5.54 -9.53 -5.26
CA THR A 166 -6.63 -9.00 -4.43
C THR A 166 -6.08 -8.17 -3.30
N ASN A 167 -5.69 -8.83 -2.21
CA ASN A 167 -5.36 -8.16 -0.95
C ASN A 167 -3.86 -7.90 -0.83
N ALA A 168 -3.03 -8.82 -1.35
CA ALA A 168 -1.58 -8.79 -1.29
C ALA A 168 -1.07 -8.38 0.12
N GLN A 169 -1.65 -8.99 1.16
CA GLN A 169 -1.37 -8.61 2.54
C GLN A 169 0.04 -9.08 2.92
N TYR A 170 0.97 -8.14 2.93
CA TYR A 170 2.32 -8.36 3.42
C TYR A 170 2.45 -7.70 4.78
N LEU A 171 2.83 -8.48 5.77
CA LEU A 171 2.94 -8.04 7.16
C LEU A 171 4.37 -7.60 7.43
N PHE A 172 4.55 -6.40 7.98
CA PHE A 172 5.87 -5.93 8.41
C PHE A 172 6.50 -6.93 9.36
N ALA A 173 7.80 -7.16 9.19
CA ALA A 173 8.59 -7.83 10.20
C ALA A 173 8.65 -6.98 11.47
N ASP A 174 8.69 -7.63 12.64
CA ASP A 174 8.65 -6.97 13.95
C ASP A 174 9.67 -5.83 14.07
N ARG A 175 10.90 -6.04 13.57
CA ARG A 175 11.96 -5.02 13.52
C ARG A 175 11.56 -3.76 12.76
N SER A 176 10.97 -3.90 11.57
CA SER A 176 10.54 -2.75 10.77
C SER A 176 9.33 -2.04 11.38
N CYS A 177 8.44 -2.80 12.01
CA CYS A 177 7.29 -2.26 12.71
C CYS A 177 7.72 -1.46 13.95
N GLN A 178 8.69 -1.98 14.72
CA GLN A 178 9.28 -1.31 15.88
C GLN A 178 9.97 -0.01 15.47
N PHE A 179 10.83 -0.05 14.44
CA PHE A 179 11.46 1.15 13.88
C PHE A 179 10.44 2.23 13.49
N LEU A 180 9.36 1.85 12.80
CA LEU A 180 8.32 2.80 12.41
C LEU A 180 7.66 3.45 13.63
N LEU A 181 7.33 2.66 14.65
CA LEU A 181 6.71 3.16 15.87
C LEU A 181 7.63 4.11 16.65
N ASP A 182 8.90 3.75 16.80
CA ASP A 182 9.88 4.58 17.49
C ASP A 182 10.10 5.89 16.73
N LEU A 183 10.27 5.83 15.41
CA LEU A 183 10.40 7.02 14.56
C LEU A 183 9.17 7.94 14.66
N ILE A 184 7.96 7.39 14.63
CA ILE A 184 6.71 8.16 14.78
C ILE A 184 6.67 8.87 16.15
N THR A 185 7.10 8.17 17.20
CA THR A 185 7.13 8.69 18.57
C THR A 185 8.17 9.79 18.73
N ASP A 186 9.38 9.58 18.22
CA ASP A 186 10.50 10.53 18.25
C ASP A 186 10.20 11.81 17.45
N LEU A 187 9.49 11.67 16.34
CA LEU A 187 8.99 12.80 15.56
C LEU A 187 7.82 13.52 16.25
N GLY A 188 7.35 13.06 17.41
CA GLY A 188 6.35 13.72 18.24
C GLY A 188 4.90 13.53 17.75
N PHE A 189 4.64 12.53 16.91
CA PHE A 189 3.27 12.21 16.50
C PHE A 189 2.54 11.42 17.59
N ARG A 190 1.27 11.76 17.81
CA ARG A 190 0.40 11.11 18.80
C ARG A 190 -0.80 10.42 18.18
N ARG A 191 -1.03 10.62 16.88
CA ARG A 191 -2.11 10.00 16.12
C ARG A 191 -1.56 9.40 14.83
N VAL A 192 -1.84 8.13 14.59
CA VAL A 192 -1.41 7.39 13.40
C VAL A 192 -2.63 6.89 12.64
N LEU A 193 -2.89 7.49 11.47
CA LEU A 193 -3.86 6.94 10.53
C LEU A 193 -3.19 5.81 9.75
N SER A 194 -3.49 4.57 10.15
CA SER A 194 -2.90 3.35 9.60
C SER A 194 -3.74 2.88 8.41
N VAL A 195 -3.27 3.10 7.18
CA VAL A 195 -4.01 2.71 5.96
C VAL A 195 -3.38 1.46 5.35
N GLY A 196 -4.00 0.30 5.58
CA GLY A 196 -3.47 -0.99 5.14
C GLY A 196 -2.25 -1.48 5.94
N THR A 197 -2.09 -1.04 7.19
CA THR A 197 -0.91 -1.35 8.02
C THR A 197 -1.30 -2.02 9.35
N PRO A 198 -1.94 -3.22 9.31
CA PRO A 198 -2.50 -3.86 10.51
C PRO A 198 -1.46 -4.14 11.59
N ARG A 199 -0.23 -4.57 11.24
CA ARG A 199 0.86 -4.83 12.20
C ARG A 199 1.28 -3.59 12.98
N LEU A 200 1.36 -2.44 12.31
CA LEU A 200 1.70 -1.18 12.97
C LEU A 200 0.58 -0.75 13.93
N HIS A 201 -0.67 -0.89 13.49
CA HIS A 201 -1.81 -0.62 14.36
C HIS A 201 -1.80 -1.54 15.60
N GLU A 202 -1.58 -2.84 15.43
CA GLU A 202 -1.46 -3.81 16.53
C GLU A 202 -0.37 -3.43 17.53
N MET A 203 0.81 -3.06 17.04
CA MET A 203 1.93 -2.68 17.89
C MET A 203 1.60 -1.43 18.71
N ILE A 204 0.95 -0.43 18.10
CA ILE A 204 0.48 0.77 18.79
C ILE A 204 -0.55 0.40 19.88
N GLN A 205 -1.55 -0.43 19.57
CA GLN A 205 -2.58 -0.83 20.53
C GLN A 205 -2.01 -1.66 21.69
N SER A 206 -1.06 -2.55 21.39
CA SER A 206 -0.37 -3.38 22.38
C SER A 206 0.46 -2.51 23.33
N LYS A 207 1.25 -1.56 22.80
CA LYS A 207 2.06 -0.65 23.61
C LYS A 207 1.21 0.28 24.47
N ALA A 208 0.14 0.86 23.92
CA ALA A 208 -0.84 1.66 24.66
C ALA A 208 -1.53 0.92 25.82
N SER A 209 -1.58 -0.41 25.74
CA SER A 209 -2.14 -1.25 26.80
C SER A 209 -1.15 -1.64 27.88
N GLN A 210 0.16 -1.58 27.60
CA GLN A 210 1.23 -2.03 28.49
C GLN A 210 1.90 -0.85 29.21
N GLU A 211 1.92 0.32 28.58
CA GLU A 211 2.60 1.53 29.06
C GLU A 211 1.59 2.65 29.27
N GLU A 212 1.31 3.01 30.53
CA GLU A 212 0.33 4.07 30.86
C GLU A 212 0.72 5.45 30.28
N ASP A 213 2.02 5.72 30.14
CA ASP A 213 2.55 6.96 29.58
C ASP A 213 2.59 6.98 28.04
N PHE A 214 2.26 5.88 27.38
CA PHE A 214 2.27 5.81 25.92
C PHE A 214 1.01 6.44 25.34
N ARG A 215 1.17 7.60 24.69
CA ARG A 215 0.06 8.44 24.20
C ARG A 215 -0.18 8.38 22.69
N VAL A 216 0.28 7.34 21.99
CA VAL A 216 0.01 7.22 20.55
C VAL A 216 -1.28 6.43 20.34
N ARG A 217 -2.20 7.00 19.58
CA ARG A 217 -3.45 6.35 19.15
C ARG A 217 -3.40 6.03 17.67
N SER A 218 -4.14 5.00 17.25
CA SER A 218 -4.22 4.63 15.84
C SER A 218 -5.65 4.32 15.41
N LEU A 219 -5.97 4.68 14.16
CA LEU A 219 -7.17 4.24 13.44
C LEU A 219 -6.72 3.43 12.22
N LEU A 220 -7.20 2.19 12.11
CA LEU A 220 -6.92 1.29 10.99
C LEU A 220 -7.99 1.43 9.90
N LEU A 221 -7.57 1.86 8.71
CA LEU A 221 -8.37 1.79 7.49
C LEU A 221 -7.89 0.58 6.67
N ASP A 222 -8.69 -0.48 6.56
CA ASP A 222 -8.33 -1.68 5.80
C ASP A 222 -9.54 -2.27 5.06
N ILE A 223 -9.28 -2.96 3.95
CA ILE A 223 -10.30 -3.69 3.19
C ILE A 223 -10.56 -5.08 3.80
N ASP A 224 -9.62 -5.60 4.59
CA ASP A 224 -9.78 -6.88 5.29
C ASP A 224 -10.73 -6.73 6.48
N PHE A 225 -12.02 -6.95 6.24
CA PHE A 225 -13.05 -6.85 7.27
C PHE A 225 -12.88 -7.84 8.43
N ARG A 226 -12.02 -8.86 8.31
CA ARG A 226 -11.75 -9.79 9.42
C ARG A 226 -11.20 -9.09 10.66
N TYR A 227 -10.56 -7.92 10.53
CA TYR A 227 -10.09 -7.13 11.67
C TYR A 227 -11.22 -6.48 12.48
N SER A 228 -12.41 -6.30 11.91
CA SER A 228 -13.56 -5.67 12.60
C SER A 228 -14.03 -6.43 13.85
N GLN A 229 -13.68 -7.70 14.00
CA GLN A 229 -14.03 -8.52 15.18
C GLN A 229 -13.07 -8.34 16.36
N PHE A 230 -11.99 -7.57 16.18
CA PHE A 230 -10.98 -7.32 17.21
C PHE A 230 -10.94 -5.86 17.67
N TYR A 231 -11.46 -4.94 16.86
CA TYR A 231 -11.36 -3.50 17.06
C TYR A 231 -12.72 -2.83 17.15
N THR A 232 -12.80 -1.77 17.95
CA THR A 232 -13.99 -0.92 18.03
C THR A 232 -14.19 -0.07 16.77
N GLU A 233 -15.35 0.56 16.66
CA GLU A 233 -15.66 1.47 15.53
C GLU A 233 -14.74 2.71 15.50
N ASP A 234 -14.13 3.08 16.63
CA ASP A 234 -13.14 4.18 16.71
C ASP A 234 -11.70 3.74 16.39
N GLU A 235 -11.45 2.43 16.24
CA GLU A 235 -10.13 1.85 15.99
C GLU A 235 -10.01 1.23 14.59
N PHE A 236 -11.13 0.88 13.96
CA PHE A 236 -11.15 0.27 12.63
C PHE A 236 -12.26 0.85 11.75
N CYS A 237 -11.96 1.07 10.47
CA CYS A 237 -12.97 1.32 9.44
C CYS A 237 -12.72 0.40 8.24
N HIS A 238 -13.78 -0.30 7.82
CA HIS A 238 -13.76 -1.05 6.58
C HIS A 238 -13.69 -0.06 5.40
N TYR A 239 -12.56 -0.04 4.71
CA TYR A 239 -12.19 1.00 3.77
C TYR A 239 -11.47 0.44 2.54
N ASN A 240 -11.85 0.91 1.36
CA ASN A 240 -11.15 0.62 0.11
C ASN A 240 -10.29 1.81 -0.33
N MET A 241 -8.97 1.63 -0.23
CA MET A 241 -7.96 2.65 -0.55
C MET A 241 -7.81 2.97 -2.05
N PHE A 242 -8.42 2.19 -2.96
CA PHE A 242 -8.34 2.45 -4.40
C PHE A 242 -9.43 3.39 -4.92
N ASN A 243 -10.54 3.52 -4.19
CA ASN A 243 -11.68 4.35 -4.60
C ASN A 243 -12.16 5.27 -3.47
N HIS A 244 -11.48 5.30 -2.32
CA HIS A 244 -11.86 6.08 -1.15
C HIS A 244 -13.28 5.75 -0.64
N TYR A 245 -13.63 4.45 -0.63
CA TYR A 245 -14.95 4.00 -0.22
C TYR A 245 -14.97 3.46 1.21
N PHE A 246 -15.86 4.01 2.04
CA PHE A 246 -16.14 3.54 3.39
C PHE A 246 -17.38 2.63 3.37
N PHE A 247 -17.20 1.35 3.69
CA PHE A 247 -18.31 0.39 3.67
C PHE A 247 -19.32 0.62 4.81
N GLY A 248 -18.87 1.25 5.91
CA GLY A 248 -19.74 1.72 6.99
C GLY A 248 -20.49 3.03 6.68
N GLY A 249 -20.42 3.52 5.44
CA GLY A 249 -21.08 4.74 5.00
C GLY A 249 -20.59 6.00 5.72
N GLU A 250 -21.49 6.95 5.92
CA GLU A 250 -21.16 8.26 6.48
C GLU A 250 -20.65 8.18 7.93
N ALA A 251 -21.15 7.22 8.73
CA ALA A 251 -20.68 7.05 10.10
C ALA A 251 -19.18 6.70 10.17
N ALA A 252 -18.71 5.76 9.34
CA ALA A 252 -17.30 5.39 9.29
C ALA A 252 -16.43 6.52 8.71
N ARG A 253 -16.95 7.24 7.71
CA ARG A 253 -16.29 8.43 7.15
C ARG A 253 -16.11 9.51 8.22
N GLU A 254 -17.15 9.76 9.02
CA GLU A 254 -17.15 10.74 10.10
C GLU A 254 -16.20 10.34 11.24
N THR A 255 -16.11 9.06 11.59
CA THR A 255 -15.08 8.57 12.52
C THR A 255 -13.67 8.91 12.02
N CYS A 256 -13.37 8.65 10.75
CA CYS A 256 -12.08 9.00 10.14
C CYS A 256 -11.85 10.51 10.17
N ARG A 257 -12.86 11.32 9.82
CA ARG A 257 -12.77 12.79 9.85
C ARG A 257 -12.49 13.30 11.26
N ARG A 258 -13.19 12.79 12.27
CA ARG A 258 -12.99 13.14 13.69
C ARG A 258 -11.60 12.77 14.18
N PHE A 259 -11.10 11.59 13.79
CA PHE A 259 -9.74 11.16 14.11
C PHE A 259 -8.69 12.12 13.55
N LEU A 260 -8.90 12.63 12.33
CA LEU A 260 -8.05 13.66 11.71
C LEU A 260 -8.18 15.03 12.39
N TYR A 261 -9.41 15.46 12.71
CA TYR A 261 -9.73 16.80 13.23
C TYR A 261 -9.18 17.12 14.62
N GLN A 262 -9.15 16.15 15.54
CA GLN A 262 -9.10 16.40 17.00
C GLN A 262 -8.22 17.59 17.47
N ASP A 263 -8.87 18.56 18.12
CA ASP A 263 -8.48 19.96 18.41
C ASP A 263 -7.55 20.13 19.62
N ASN A 264 -6.77 19.11 19.98
CA ASN A 264 -5.87 19.14 21.14
C ASN A 264 -4.41 19.47 20.79
N GLY A 265 -4.13 19.87 19.54
CA GLY A 265 -2.78 20.14 19.05
C GLY A 265 -1.91 18.89 18.84
N GLU A 266 -2.46 17.68 19.00
CA GLU A 266 -1.73 16.44 18.76
C GLU A 266 -1.43 16.28 17.28
N ARG A 267 -0.17 16.05 16.93
CA ARG A 267 0.22 15.84 15.53
C ARG A 267 -0.25 14.48 15.03
N VAL A 268 -0.77 14.46 13.81
CA VAL A 268 -1.20 13.26 13.09
C VAL A 268 -0.25 12.94 11.93
N ILE A 269 0.00 11.65 11.70
CA ILE A 269 0.70 11.13 10.53
C ILE A 269 -0.14 10.03 9.88
N MET A 270 -0.17 10.00 8.55
CA MET A 270 -0.73 8.90 7.79
C MET A 270 0.37 7.91 7.40
N VAL A 271 0.21 6.63 7.73
CA VAL A 271 1.16 5.57 7.37
C VAL A 271 0.45 4.56 6.49
N THR A 272 0.93 4.37 5.27
CA THR A 272 0.28 3.53 4.26
C THR A 272 1.21 2.48 3.72
N ASP A 273 0.70 1.26 3.52
CA ASP A 273 1.38 0.17 2.83
C ASP A 273 0.43 -0.50 1.83
N PRO A 274 0.12 0.19 0.72
CA PRO A 274 -0.84 -0.32 -0.24
C PRO A 274 -0.25 -1.48 -1.04
N PRO A 275 -1.09 -2.38 -1.56
CA PRO A 275 -0.63 -3.52 -2.37
C PRO A 275 0.18 -3.05 -3.59
N PHE A 276 1.40 -3.55 -3.75
CA PHE A 276 2.40 -3.06 -4.72
C PHE A 276 2.00 -3.15 -6.19
N GLY A 277 1.10 -4.09 -6.51
CA GLY A 277 0.54 -4.13 -7.85
C GLY A 277 -0.23 -2.85 -8.19
N GLY A 278 -0.80 -2.19 -7.18
CA GLY A 278 -1.80 -1.12 -7.17
C GLY A 278 -1.71 -0.09 -8.31
N LEU A 279 -2.87 0.44 -8.73
CA LEU A 279 -2.88 1.61 -9.61
C LEU A 279 -2.43 2.81 -8.78
N VAL A 280 -1.15 3.18 -8.87
CA VAL A 280 -0.53 4.29 -8.10
C VAL A 280 -1.36 5.57 -8.18
N GLU A 281 -1.95 5.85 -9.34
CA GLU A 281 -2.84 7.00 -9.58
C GLU A 281 -4.12 6.95 -8.73
N ALA A 282 -4.76 5.79 -8.61
CA ALA A 282 -5.95 5.59 -7.77
C ALA A 282 -5.64 5.73 -6.28
N LEU A 283 -4.49 5.19 -5.86
CA LEU A 283 -3.97 5.34 -4.49
C LEU A 283 -3.70 6.81 -4.17
N ALA A 284 -2.97 7.50 -5.04
CA ALA A 284 -2.67 8.92 -4.89
C ALA A 284 -3.94 9.77 -4.80
N SER A 285 -4.95 9.50 -5.64
CA SER A 285 -6.26 10.18 -5.58
C SER A 285 -6.94 9.98 -4.21
N SER A 286 -6.94 8.76 -3.69
CA SER A 286 -7.54 8.45 -2.38
C SER A 286 -6.76 9.08 -1.21
N PHE A 287 -5.42 9.11 -1.27
CA PHE A 287 -4.60 9.79 -0.28
C PHE A 287 -4.81 11.31 -0.29
N LYS A 288 -4.93 11.93 -1.46
CA LYS A 288 -5.27 13.36 -1.58
C LYS A 288 -6.63 13.67 -0.96
N LYS A 289 -7.62 12.78 -1.07
CA LYS A 289 -8.93 12.93 -0.39
C LYS A 289 -8.80 12.87 1.12
N LEU A 290 -8.02 11.93 1.67
CA LEU A 290 -7.73 11.88 3.11
C LEU A 290 -6.98 13.14 3.60
N MET A 291 -6.01 13.62 2.82
CA MET A 291 -5.30 14.88 3.12
C MET A 291 -6.23 16.09 3.05
N ALA A 292 -7.19 16.13 2.13
CA ALA A 292 -8.21 17.18 2.07
C ALA A 292 -9.13 17.14 3.28
N MET A 293 -9.59 15.95 3.70
CA MET A 293 -10.35 15.77 4.94
C MET A 293 -9.59 16.28 6.16
N TRP A 294 -8.25 16.14 6.20
CA TRP A 294 -7.41 16.72 7.24
C TRP A 294 -7.29 18.25 7.11
N LYS A 295 -7.13 18.80 5.91
CA LYS A 295 -7.03 20.27 5.70
C LYS A 295 -8.30 21.03 6.05
N GLU A 296 -9.49 20.46 5.76
CA GLU A 296 -10.78 21.05 6.13
C GLU A 296 -10.93 21.26 7.65
N THR A 297 -10.07 20.64 8.45
CA THR A 297 -10.06 20.74 9.91
C THR A 297 -9.21 21.89 10.44
N GLU A 298 -8.27 22.42 9.66
CA GLU A 298 -7.45 23.54 10.08
C GLU A 298 -8.25 24.84 9.94
N LYS A 299 -8.63 25.46 11.06
CA LYS A 299 -9.29 26.78 11.08
C LYS A 299 -8.37 27.80 10.41
N GLU A 300 -8.81 28.38 9.28
CA GLU A 300 -8.40 29.64 8.63
C GLU A 300 -7.06 30.28 9.02
N GLY A 301 -6.03 29.47 9.20
CA GLY A 301 -4.67 29.87 9.52
C GLY A 301 -3.82 29.47 8.34
N HIS A 302 -3.23 30.46 7.67
CA HIS A 302 -2.40 30.32 6.47
C HIS A 302 -1.10 29.52 6.69
N ASN A 303 -1.17 28.29 7.20
CA ASN A 303 -0.07 27.35 7.10
C ASN A 303 -0.31 26.47 5.89
N ASN A 304 0.57 26.61 4.90
CA ASN A 304 0.58 25.81 3.68
C ASN A 304 1.09 24.37 3.96
N GLN A 305 0.81 23.85 5.16
CA GLN A 305 1.37 22.61 5.66
C GLN A 305 0.66 21.42 5.00
N GLU A 306 1.44 20.49 4.50
CA GLU A 306 0.94 19.23 3.98
C GLU A 306 0.82 18.22 5.13
N MET A 307 -0.20 17.35 5.07
CA MET A 307 -0.37 16.29 6.05
C MET A 307 0.90 15.41 6.05
N PRO A 308 1.55 15.20 7.20
CA PRO A 308 2.69 14.30 7.28
C PRO A 308 2.30 12.88 6.89
N MET A 309 3.09 12.26 6.01
CA MET A 309 2.80 10.93 5.48
C MET A 309 4.04 10.05 5.36
N PHE A 310 3.90 8.77 5.69
CA PHE A 310 4.77 7.68 5.27
C PHE A 310 4.03 6.81 4.25
N TRP A 311 4.41 6.91 2.98
CA TRP A 311 3.97 5.99 1.95
C TRP A 311 5.04 4.91 1.76
N ILE A 312 4.77 3.71 2.26
CA ILE A 312 5.67 2.55 2.17
C ILE A 312 5.42 1.87 0.83
N PHE A 313 6.42 1.89 -0.06
CA PHE A 313 6.25 1.40 -1.43
C PHE A 313 7.59 1.02 -2.09
N PRO A 314 7.63 0.23 -3.18
CA PRO A 314 8.87 -0.17 -3.81
C PRO A 314 9.61 1.01 -4.48
N TYR A 315 10.94 1.08 -4.31
CA TYR A 315 11.76 2.23 -4.76
C TYR A 315 11.67 2.56 -6.25
N PHE A 316 11.30 1.57 -7.09
CA PHE A 316 11.21 1.76 -8.53
C PHE A 316 9.94 2.53 -8.96
N PHE A 317 9.01 2.80 -8.04
CA PHE A 317 7.87 3.67 -8.27
C PHE A 317 8.11 5.14 -7.90
N GLU A 318 9.31 5.50 -7.43
CA GLU A 318 9.65 6.87 -6.99
C GLU A 318 9.23 7.95 -7.98
N SER A 319 9.51 7.78 -9.28
CA SER A 319 9.16 8.79 -10.28
C SER A 319 7.65 9.05 -10.36
N ARG A 320 6.84 7.99 -10.25
CA ARG A 320 5.37 8.12 -10.28
C ARG A 320 4.85 8.72 -8.98
N ILE A 321 5.43 8.38 -7.84
CA ILE A 321 5.03 8.95 -6.55
C ILE A 321 5.30 10.45 -6.54
N ILE A 322 6.49 10.88 -6.98
CA ILE A 322 6.88 12.30 -7.03
C ILE A 322 6.01 13.09 -8.03
N GLU A 323 5.56 12.48 -9.13
CA GLU A 323 4.59 13.11 -10.04
C GLU A 323 3.29 13.51 -9.33
N PHE A 324 2.81 12.70 -8.36
CA PHE A 324 1.60 13.01 -7.60
C PHE A 324 1.86 13.84 -6.35
N PHE A 325 3.02 13.65 -5.71
CA PHE A 325 3.44 14.28 -4.46
C PHE A 325 4.90 14.82 -4.58
N PRO A 326 5.10 16.01 -5.17
CA PRO A 326 6.44 16.54 -5.45
C PRO A 326 7.30 16.82 -4.20
N SER A 327 6.67 16.99 -3.04
CA SER A 327 7.33 17.20 -1.74
C SER A 327 7.95 15.93 -1.16
N PHE A 328 7.65 14.75 -1.72
CA PHE A 328 8.06 13.48 -1.13
C PHE A 328 9.53 13.17 -1.45
N ASN A 329 10.23 12.68 -0.43
CA ASN A 329 11.58 12.17 -0.52
C ASN A 329 11.58 10.68 -0.19
N MET A 330 12.38 9.91 -0.90
CA MET A 330 12.59 8.49 -0.60
C MET A 330 13.69 8.32 0.45
N MET A 331 13.38 7.68 1.56
CA MET A 331 14.34 7.28 2.58
C MET A 331 15.14 6.04 2.14
N ASP A 332 16.34 5.88 2.68
CA ASP A 332 17.18 4.70 2.42
C ASP A 332 16.76 3.47 3.25
N TYR A 333 15.90 3.63 4.25
CA TYR A 333 15.47 2.55 5.14
C TYR A 333 14.75 1.45 4.36
N GLN A 334 15.23 0.22 4.54
CA GLN A 334 14.71 -0.98 3.88
C GLN A 334 13.65 -1.62 4.76
N VAL A 335 12.39 -1.47 4.37
CA VAL A 335 11.25 -2.06 5.10
C VAL A 335 11.20 -3.56 4.82
N ASP A 336 11.23 -4.37 5.88
CA ASP A 336 11.26 -5.84 5.83
C ASP A 336 9.88 -6.45 6.16
N TYR A 337 9.61 -7.64 5.63
CA TYR A 337 8.30 -8.31 5.69
C TYR A 337 8.40 -9.78 6.05
N ASP A 338 7.54 -10.25 6.96
CA ASP A 338 7.54 -11.63 7.45
C ASP A 338 7.08 -12.66 6.44
N ASN A 339 6.31 -12.27 5.43
CA ASN A 339 5.63 -13.21 4.55
C ASN A 339 5.84 -12.95 3.04
N HIS A 340 6.87 -12.18 2.67
CA HIS A 340 7.20 -11.96 1.25
C HIS A 340 8.54 -12.59 0.83
N ALA A 341 8.50 -13.67 0.05
CA ALA A 341 9.69 -14.42 -0.39
C ALA A 341 10.77 -13.56 -1.09
N LEU A 342 10.40 -12.49 -1.81
CA LEU A 342 11.37 -11.59 -2.46
C LEU A 342 11.82 -10.41 -1.59
N TYR A 343 11.19 -10.15 -0.43
CA TYR A 343 11.41 -8.94 0.39
C TYR A 343 11.88 -9.26 1.81
N LYS A 344 12.27 -10.51 2.09
CA LYS A 344 12.89 -10.94 3.34
C LYS A 344 14.39 -10.69 3.36
N HIS A 345 14.92 -10.21 4.47
CA HIS A 345 16.35 -10.28 4.75
C HIS A 345 16.75 -11.71 5.19
N GLY A 346 17.71 -12.38 4.52
CA GLY A 346 18.21 -13.69 4.96
C GLY A 346 18.78 -14.62 3.88
N LYS A 347 19.09 -15.87 4.27
CA LYS A 347 19.76 -16.90 3.43
C LYS A 347 18.90 -17.42 2.26
N THR A 348 17.58 -17.27 2.33
CA THR A 348 16.60 -17.83 1.37
C THR A 348 15.89 -16.77 0.51
N GLY A 349 16.16 -15.47 0.72
CA GLY A 349 15.54 -14.34 0.01
C GLY A 349 16.54 -13.44 -0.71
N ARG A 350 16.08 -12.34 -1.33
CA ARG A 350 16.99 -11.27 -1.80
C ARG A 350 17.71 -10.70 -0.57
N ARG A 351 19.01 -10.40 -0.68
CA ARG A 351 19.77 -9.82 0.44
C ARG A 351 19.19 -8.49 0.96
N GLN A 352 18.35 -7.79 0.19
CA GLN A 352 17.82 -6.46 0.49
C GLN A 352 16.38 -6.34 -0.01
N SER A 353 15.48 -5.79 0.83
CA SER A 353 14.12 -5.45 0.44
C SER A 353 14.15 -4.30 -0.59
N PRO A 354 13.26 -4.25 -1.60
CA PRO A 354 13.09 -3.12 -2.49
C PRO A 354 12.09 -2.08 -1.97
N VAL A 355 11.46 -2.32 -0.82
CA VAL A 355 10.44 -1.42 -0.25
C VAL A 355 11.12 -0.34 0.59
N ARG A 356 10.73 0.91 0.35
CA ARG A 356 11.25 2.12 1.02
C ARG A 356 10.09 2.93 1.58
N ILE A 357 10.43 3.91 2.39
CA ILE A 357 9.50 4.91 2.90
C ILE A 357 9.63 6.17 2.03
N PHE A 358 8.51 6.63 1.48
CA PHE A 358 8.38 7.93 0.84
C PHE A 358 7.67 8.89 1.78
N THR A 359 8.20 10.09 1.99
CA THR A 359 7.66 11.03 2.97
C THR A 359 7.90 12.49 2.61
N ASN A 360 6.98 13.36 3.00
CA ASN A 360 7.14 14.81 2.97
C ASN A 360 7.81 15.38 4.25
N ILE A 361 8.17 14.54 5.21
CA ILE A 361 8.96 14.94 6.38
C ILE A 361 10.40 15.23 5.94
N THR A 362 11.00 16.29 6.49
CA THR A 362 12.36 16.70 6.17
C THR A 362 13.36 15.56 6.45
N PRO A 363 14.16 15.12 5.47
CA PRO A 363 15.06 13.97 5.64
C PRO A 363 16.08 14.08 6.78
N SER A 364 16.47 15.30 7.17
CA SER A 364 17.41 15.54 8.27
C SER A 364 16.81 15.25 9.65
N MET A 365 15.47 15.26 9.77
CA MET A 365 14.77 14.95 11.02
C MET A 365 14.62 13.44 11.25
N ILE A 366 14.89 12.63 10.23
CA ILE A 366 14.65 11.18 10.28
C ILE A 366 15.96 10.46 10.54
N VAL A 367 16.08 9.91 11.73
CA VAL A 367 17.23 9.11 12.15
C VAL A 367 17.02 7.64 11.76
N LEU A 368 18.01 7.05 11.09
CA LEU A 368 18.01 5.61 10.78
C LEU A 368 18.97 4.86 11.72
N PRO A 369 18.65 3.61 12.10
CA PRO A 369 19.40 2.85 13.10
C PRO A 369 20.81 2.49 12.63
N VAL A 370 21.84 2.97 13.33
CA VAL A 370 23.25 2.80 12.91
C VAL A 370 23.68 1.34 13.03
N GLU A 371 23.17 0.64 14.04
CA GLU A 371 23.33 -0.79 14.30
C GLU A 371 22.83 -1.67 13.15
N GLU A 372 21.97 -1.14 12.29
CA GLU A 372 21.46 -1.82 11.10
C GLU A 372 22.25 -1.52 9.82
N GLY A 373 23.34 -0.75 9.93
CA GLY A 373 24.21 -0.41 8.80
C GLY A 373 23.77 0.85 8.04
N TYR A 374 23.14 1.80 8.72
CA TYR A 374 22.89 3.15 8.20
C TYR A 374 23.89 4.16 8.77
N ARG A 375 24.11 5.25 8.03
CA ARG A 375 25.00 6.35 8.42
C ARG A 375 24.42 7.69 8.00
N PHE A 376 24.75 8.77 8.70
CA PHE A 376 24.38 10.11 8.27
C PHE A 376 25.31 10.60 7.16
N CYS A 377 24.74 11.14 6.08
CA CYS A 377 25.49 11.86 5.06
C CYS A 377 25.37 13.37 5.33
N THR A 378 26.48 13.99 5.71
CA THR A 378 26.54 15.43 6.02
C THR A 378 26.34 16.33 4.80
N ILE A 379 26.64 15.85 3.59
CA ILE A 379 26.44 16.63 2.36
C ILE A 379 24.96 16.65 1.97
N CYS A 380 24.31 15.47 1.96
CA CYS A 380 22.89 15.36 1.63
C CYS A 380 21.95 15.66 2.81
N GLN A 381 22.48 15.84 4.02
CA GLN A 381 21.72 16.06 5.26
C GLN A 381 20.62 15.01 5.49
N ARG A 382 20.95 13.73 5.29
CA ARG A 382 20.04 12.59 5.48
C ARG A 382 20.78 11.31 5.83
N TYR A 383 20.10 10.38 6.47
CA TYR A 383 20.63 9.03 6.67
C TYR A 383 20.56 8.20 5.38
N VAL A 384 21.61 7.42 5.15
CA VAL A 384 21.80 6.57 3.97
C VAL A 384 22.31 5.20 4.39
N SER A 385 22.09 4.18 3.56
CA SER A 385 22.75 2.88 3.77
C SER A 385 24.28 3.05 3.70
N SER A 386 25.04 2.33 4.53
CA SER A 386 26.51 2.43 4.53
C SER A 386 27.14 2.13 3.16
N GLY A 387 26.51 1.27 2.35
CA GLY A 387 26.96 0.98 0.98
C GLY A 387 26.55 2.03 -0.08
N ASN A 388 25.62 2.94 0.24
CA ASN A 388 25.25 4.06 -0.61
C ASN A 388 26.29 5.18 -0.48
N GLN A 389 27.16 5.30 -1.48
CA GLN A 389 28.23 6.30 -1.51
C GLN A 389 27.73 7.60 -2.15
N HIS A 390 28.12 8.75 -1.59
CA HIS A 390 27.80 10.05 -2.16
C HIS A 390 28.49 10.19 -3.52
N CYS A 391 27.74 10.58 -4.55
CA CYS A 391 28.32 10.95 -5.83
C CYS A 391 28.55 12.46 -5.84
N GLU A 392 29.81 12.88 -5.86
CA GLU A 392 30.20 14.30 -5.93
C GLU A 392 29.69 14.98 -7.21
N ILE A 393 29.67 14.26 -8.33
CA ILE A 393 29.22 14.79 -9.63
C ILE A 393 27.71 15.03 -9.66
N CYS A 394 26.93 14.08 -9.12
CA CYS A 394 25.47 14.25 -9.01
C CYS A 394 25.05 15.06 -7.77
N ASN A 395 26.00 15.37 -6.89
CA ASN A 395 25.78 15.89 -5.55
C ASN A 395 24.67 15.16 -4.77
N SER A 396 24.66 13.82 -4.82
CA SER A 396 23.61 13.01 -4.21
C SER A 396 24.07 11.59 -3.88
N CYS A 397 23.54 11.04 -2.79
CA CYS A 397 23.59 9.60 -2.48
C CYS A 397 22.51 8.87 -3.31
N THR A 398 22.88 8.37 -4.48
CA THR A 398 21.92 7.95 -5.53
C THR A 398 21.53 6.47 -5.49
N SER A 399 22.23 5.64 -4.71
CA SER A 399 21.94 4.20 -4.69
C SER A 399 20.63 3.91 -4.00
N LYS A 400 19.71 3.27 -4.72
CA LYS A 400 18.39 2.89 -4.21
C LYS A 400 18.36 1.49 -3.58
N ASP A 401 19.38 0.69 -3.85
CA ASP A 401 19.50 -0.69 -3.38
C ASP A 401 20.68 -0.87 -2.41
N GLY A 402 21.23 0.22 -1.85
CA GLY A 402 22.31 0.15 -0.86
C GLY A 402 23.65 -0.38 -1.40
N ARG A 403 23.76 -0.71 -2.70
CA ARG A 403 25.04 -1.06 -3.34
C ARG A 403 25.75 0.19 -3.82
N ARG A 404 27.07 0.14 -4.01
CA ARG A 404 27.80 1.25 -4.63
C ARG A 404 27.39 1.40 -6.09
N TRP A 405 26.72 2.48 -6.46
CA TRP A 405 26.42 2.82 -7.86
C TRP A 405 27.60 3.54 -8.51
N LYS A 406 27.66 3.53 -9.85
CA LYS A 406 28.68 4.24 -10.64
C LYS A 406 28.06 5.40 -11.41
N HIS A 407 28.77 6.51 -11.51
CA HIS A 407 28.34 7.65 -12.32
C HIS A 407 28.62 7.39 -13.80
N CYS A 408 27.63 7.61 -14.67
CA CYS A 408 27.84 7.65 -16.12
C CYS A 408 27.90 9.12 -16.57
N VAL A 409 29.07 9.56 -17.02
CA VAL A 409 29.33 10.95 -17.45
C VAL A 409 28.45 11.33 -18.65
N LEU A 410 28.29 10.42 -19.62
CA LEU A 410 27.49 10.65 -20.83
C LEU A 410 26.00 10.82 -20.52
N CYS A 411 25.46 10.00 -19.62
CA CYS A 411 24.06 10.11 -19.19
C CYS A 411 23.85 11.12 -18.05
N LYS A 412 24.93 11.67 -17.48
CA LYS A 412 24.92 12.58 -16.33
C LYS A 412 24.10 12.06 -15.14
N LYS A 413 24.15 10.74 -14.91
CA LYS A 413 23.41 10.09 -13.82
C LYS A 413 24.16 8.88 -13.27
N CYS A 414 23.88 8.56 -12.02
CA CYS A 414 24.35 7.31 -11.43
C CYS A 414 23.48 6.14 -11.83
N VAL A 415 24.11 4.99 -12.05
CA VAL A 415 23.46 3.75 -12.47
C VAL A 415 24.01 2.56 -11.67
N LYS A 416 23.25 1.46 -11.68
CA LYS A 416 23.66 0.19 -11.06
C LYS A 416 25.01 -0.27 -11.66
N PRO A 417 25.87 -0.96 -10.88
CA PRO A 417 27.17 -1.45 -11.37
C PRO A 417 27.09 -2.30 -12.64
N SER A 418 26.03 -3.09 -12.77
CA SER A 418 25.77 -3.99 -13.90
C SER A 418 25.27 -3.29 -15.17
N TRP A 419 25.03 -1.97 -15.12
CA TRP A 419 24.58 -1.19 -16.27
C TRP A 419 25.77 -0.56 -16.99
N PHE A 420 25.70 -0.44 -18.30
CA PHE A 420 26.74 0.15 -19.15
C PHE A 420 26.11 1.15 -20.12
N HIS A 421 26.87 2.16 -20.54
CA HIS A 421 26.40 3.12 -21.54
C HIS A 421 26.41 2.46 -22.92
N CYS A 422 25.25 2.40 -23.57
CA CYS A 422 25.14 1.96 -24.95
C CYS A 422 25.20 3.17 -25.88
N ASN A 423 26.23 3.24 -26.72
CA ASN A 423 26.39 4.36 -27.67
C ASN A 423 25.28 4.38 -28.73
N SER A 424 24.79 3.21 -29.16
CA SER A 424 23.69 3.13 -30.14
C SER A 424 22.38 3.67 -29.57
N CYS A 425 22.08 3.38 -28.30
CA CYS A 425 20.86 3.87 -27.65
C CYS A 425 21.02 5.26 -27.02
N ASN A 426 22.27 5.73 -26.83
CA ASN A 426 22.62 6.92 -26.04
C ASN A 426 22.04 6.88 -24.62
N CYS A 427 22.00 5.70 -24.01
CA CYS A 427 21.51 5.52 -22.65
C CYS A 427 22.20 4.37 -21.93
N CYS A 428 22.20 4.40 -20.59
CA CYS A 428 22.65 3.26 -19.81
C CYS A 428 21.60 2.16 -19.79
N ALA A 429 22.03 0.92 -20.03
CA ALA A 429 21.20 -0.27 -20.02
C ALA A 429 21.98 -1.49 -19.48
N LEU A 430 21.30 -2.63 -19.32
CA LEU A 430 21.96 -3.91 -19.03
C LEU A 430 22.79 -4.38 -20.24
N LEU A 431 23.79 -5.25 -20.01
CA LEU A 431 24.67 -5.72 -21.07
C LEU A 431 23.90 -6.37 -22.24
N ASN A 432 22.90 -7.20 -21.93
CA ASN A 432 22.11 -7.94 -22.93
C ASN A 432 20.78 -7.24 -23.27
N HIS A 433 20.79 -5.91 -23.45
CA HIS A 433 19.60 -5.17 -23.86
C HIS A 433 19.44 -5.15 -25.38
N THR A 434 18.20 -5.05 -25.85
CA THR A 434 17.90 -4.87 -27.27
C THR A 434 17.97 -3.38 -27.62
N CYS A 435 18.75 -3.02 -28.63
CA CYS A 435 18.91 -1.62 -29.06
C CYS A 435 17.75 -1.12 -29.93
N GLU A 436 16.80 -1.98 -30.30
CA GLU A 436 15.65 -1.64 -31.11
C GLU A 436 14.71 -0.71 -30.35
N LYS A 437 14.75 0.58 -30.71
CA LYS A 437 13.69 1.52 -30.40
C LYS A 437 12.49 1.12 -31.26
N THR A 438 11.59 0.30 -30.73
CA THR A 438 10.20 0.41 -31.19
C THR A 438 9.72 1.80 -30.80
N ASP A 439 9.22 2.58 -31.76
CA ASP A 439 8.52 3.83 -31.50
C ASP A 439 7.30 3.52 -30.63
N ALA A 440 7.52 3.41 -29.31
CA ALA A 440 6.47 3.29 -28.35
C ALA A 440 5.75 4.64 -28.33
N GLY A 441 4.72 4.74 -29.18
CA GLY A 441 3.82 5.88 -29.22
C GLY A 441 3.26 6.18 -27.83
N CYS A 442 2.88 7.43 -27.60
CA CYS A 442 2.25 7.89 -26.39
C CYS A 442 1.14 6.92 -25.97
N PHE A 443 1.17 6.45 -24.72
CA PHE A 443 0.19 5.48 -24.21
C PHE A 443 -1.26 5.96 -24.27
N VAL A 444 -1.48 7.28 -24.41
CA VAL A 444 -2.82 7.89 -24.49
C VAL A 444 -3.33 7.92 -25.92
N CYS A 445 -2.56 8.49 -26.86
CA CYS A 445 -3.03 8.75 -28.23
C CYS A 445 -2.31 7.93 -29.32
N GLY A 446 -1.37 7.05 -28.95
CA GLY A 446 -0.60 6.22 -29.85
C GLY A 446 0.44 6.96 -30.71
N LYS A 447 0.52 8.29 -30.65
CA LYS A 447 1.45 9.10 -31.46
C LYS A 447 2.86 9.11 -30.85
N ALA A 448 3.89 8.97 -31.68
CA ALA A 448 5.28 9.08 -31.26
C ALA A 448 5.62 10.51 -30.79
N GLY A 449 6.76 10.65 -30.09
CA GLY A 449 7.35 11.96 -29.76
C GLY A 449 6.92 12.60 -28.44
N HIS A 450 6.03 11.99 -27.65
CA HIS A 450 5.68 12.50 -26.32
C HIS A 450 5.24 11.39 -25.34
N LYS A 451 5.33 11.67 -24.03
CA LYS A 451 4.87 10.76 -22.96
C LYS A 451 3.43 11.12 -22.54
N ARG A 452 2.77 10.22 -21.79
CA ARG A 452 1.41 10.44 -21.25
C ARG A 452 1.27 11.81 -20.58
N SER A 453 2.22 12.19 -19.73
CA SER A 453 2.19 13.44 -18.94
C SER A 453 2.15 14.72 -19.78
N THR A 454 2.47 14.65 -21.07
CA THR A 454 2.47 15.78 -22.01
C THR A 454 1.57 15.49 -23.21
N CYS A 455 0.58 14.62 -23.05
CA CYS A 455 -0.32 14.26 -24.14
C CYS A 455 -1.38 15.35 -24.36
N PRO A 456 -1.49 15.95 -25.56
CA PRO A 456 -2.49 16.96 -25.86
C PRO A 456 -3.94 16.48 -25.69
N SER A 457 -4.16 15.17 -25.72
CA SER A 457 -5.47 14.53 -25.54
C SER A 457 -5.90 14.41 -24.07
N LEU A 458 -5.06 14.80 -23.11
CA LEU A 458 -5.39 14.87 -21.68
C LEU A 458 -5.68 16.30 -21.20
N SER A 459 -5.55 17.29 -22.07
CA SER A 459 -5.83 18.70 -21.77
C SER A 459 -7.32 19.03 -21.81
#